data_AF-X1RS10-F1
#
_entry.id   AF-X1RS10-F1
#
_cell.length_a   1.000
_cell.length_b   1.000
_cell.length_c   1.000
_cell.angle_alpha   90.00
_cell.angle_beta   90.00
_cell.angle_gamma   90.00
#
_symmetry.space_group_name_H-M   'P 1'
#
loop_
_entity.id
_entity.type
_entity.pdbx_description
1 polymer ?
#
loop_
_entity_poly.entity_id
_entity_poly.type
_entity_poly.pdbx_seq_one_letter_code
_entity_poly.pdbx_strand_id
1 'polypeptide(L)'
;GKNGEKYHPHLNVLYDGGYLSKEQLAKKKSLIRRKLLPRSIAKRIKKDLVIHSDYTQDPKLKMRWISYVTKASFTDKSWDRPLADALKGFHNGCFAGFWNGDPKWKLTGTDKKFNALLKVMKGLHPVSGKPVVWKKPTIPWVLLLMEEPVDIGGWWYLLPNERAPPEERLDLTNLIELPDDDDRKHPNEIRKEIERHRELLSRREDYEFAS
;
A
#
# COMPACT_ATOMS: atom_id res chain seq x y z
N GLY A 1 52.17 -15.13 -12.26
CA GLY A 1 51.76 -14.75 -13.61
C GLY A 1 50.94 -13.49 -13.56
N LYS A 2 51.19 -12.54 -14.46
CA LYS A 2 50.31 -11.38 -14.67
C LYS A 2 48.92 -11.93 -15.02
N ASN A 3 47.95 -11.70 -14.13
CA ASN A 3 46.58 -12.23 -14.13
C ASN A 3 46.50 -13.74 -13.89
N GLY A 4 46.34 -14.13 -12.62
CA GLY A 4 46.19 -15.53 -12.24
C GLY A 4 44.98 -16.17 -12.92
N GLU A 5 45.21 -17.28 -13.61
CA GLU A 5 44.23 -18.13 -14.33
C GLU A 5 43.09 -18.67 -13.45
N LYS A 6 43.13 -18.38 -12.15
CA LYS A 6 42.22 -18.91 -11.15
C LYS A 6 41.26 -17.80 -10.72
N TYR A 7 40.01 -17.93 -11.14
CA TYR A 7 38.94 -17.04 -10.69
C TYR A 7 38.71 -17.23 -9.18
N HIS A 8 38.95 -16.18 -8.41
CA HIS A 8 38.69 -16.11 -6.97
C HIS A 8 37.59 -15.09 -6.73
N PRO A 9 36.31 -15.50 -6.70
CA PRO A 9 35.22 -14.57 -6.43
C PRO A 9 35.32 -14.07 -4.99
N HIS A 10 35.49 -12.76 -4.84
CA HIS A 10 35.43 -12.07 -3.56
C HIS A 10 34.11 -11.30 -3.47
N LEU A 11 33.32 -11.58 -2.44
CA LEU A 11 32.13 -10.80 -2.12
C LEU A 11 32.50 -9.79 -1.03
N ASN A 12 32.48 -8.50 -1.39
CA ASN A 12 32.72 -7.41 -0.44
C ASN A 12 31.38 -6.83 0.00
N VAL A 13 31.19 -6.65 1.30
CA VAL A 13 29.95 -6.10 1.87
C VAL A 13 30.31 -5.01 2.87
N LEU A 14 29.68 -3.84 2.73
CA LEU A 14 29.67 -2.81 3.76
C LEU A 14 28.37 -2.94 4.54
N TYR A 15 28.47 -2.98 5.87
CA TYR A 15 27.30 -3.03 6.74
C TYR A 15 27.50 -2.10 7.93
N ASP A 16 26.42 -1.45 8.33
CA ASP A 16 26.40 -0.64 9.55
C ASP A 16 26.26 -1.58 10.75
N GLY A 17 27.17 -1.48 11.73
CA GLY A 17 27.23 -2.50 12.77
C GLY A 17 28.28 -2.33 13.85
N GLY A 18 28.80 -1.10 14.04
CA GLY A 18 29.76 -0.77 15.10
C GLY A 18 31.02 -1.64 15.14
N TYR A 19 31.88 -1.41 16.13
CA TYR A 19 33.01 -2.30 16.39
C TYR A 19 32.54 -3.54 17.14
N LEU A 20 32.91 -4.73 16.66
CA LEU A 20 32.64 -5.99 17.34
C LEU A 20 33.87 -6.44 18.14
N SER A 21 33.65 -6.98 19.34
CA SER A 21 34.71 -7.66 20.07
C SER A 21 35.23 -8.88 19.29
N LYS A 22 36.46 -9.33 19.59
CA LYS A 22 37.07 -10.49 18.91
C LYS A 22 36.17 -11.73 18.99
N GLU A 23 35.53 -11.96 20.13
CA GLU A 23 34.61 -13.09 20.34
C GLU A 23 33.32 -12.95 19.52
N GLN A 24 32.71 -11.77 19.52
CA GLN A 24 31.51 -11.50 18.71
C GLN A 24 31.80 -11.65 17.22
N LEU A 25 32.95 -11.14 16.75
CA LEU A 25 33.39 -11.26 15.38
C LEU A 25 33.64 -12.74 15.00
N ALA A 26 34.29 -13.52 15.89
CA ALA A 26 34.50 -14.94 15.66
C ALA A 26 33.18 -15.72 15.58
N LYS A 27 32.22 -15.44 16.47
CA LYS A 27 30.87 -16.01 16.44
C LYS A 27 30.14 -15.67 15.15
N LYS A 28 30.18 -14.40 14.73
CA LYS A 28 29.58 -13.94 13.47
C LYS A 28 30.21 -14.63 12.26
N LYS A 29 31.55 -14.69 12.17
CA LYS A 29 32.26 -15.40 11.09
C LYS A 29 31.87 -16.89 11.06
N SER A 30 31.74 -17.54 12.22
CA SER A 30 31.30 -18.95 12.31
C SER A 30 29.88 -19.16 11.79
N LEU A 31 28.95 -18.26 12.12
CA LEU A 31 27.58 -18.30 11.61
C LEU A 31 27.52 -18.13 10.10
N ILE A 32 28.25 -17.14 9.56
CA ILE A 32 28.33 -16.88 8.11
C ILE A 32 28.88 -18.11 7.39
N ARG A 33 29.98 -18.71 7.87
CA ARG A 33 30.54 -19.94 7.28
C ARG A 33 29.50 -21.05 7.25
N ARG A 34 28.80 -21.30 8.36
CA ARG A 34 27.78 -22.35 8.43
C ARG A 34 26.64 -22.15 7.44
N LYS A 35 26.25 -20.90 7.19
CA LYS A 35 25.14 -20.55 6.28
C LYS A 35 25.55 -20.57 4.80
N LEU A 36 26.72 -20.00 4.47
CA LEU A 36 27.16 -19.86 3.07
C LEU A 36 27.93 -21.08 2.56
N LEU A 37 28.71 -21.74 3.42
CA LEU A 37 29.51 -22.92 3.05
C LEU A 37 29.42 -24.00 4.15
N PRO A 38 28.36 -24.83 4.14
CA PRO A 38 28.22 -25.94 5.07
C PRO A 38 29.46 -26.84 5.12
N ARG A 39 29.80 -27.35 6.32
CA ARG A 39 31.02 -28.15 6.54
C ARG A 39 31.13 -29.38 5.64
N SER A 40 30.00 -30.00 5.28
CA SER A 40 29.96 -31.13 4.34
C SER A 40 30.50 -30.75 2.96
N ILE A 41 30.07 -29.59 2.45
CA ILE A 41 30.53 -29.05 1.16
C ILE A 41 32.00 -28.62 1.25
N ALA A 42 32.38 -27.88 2.31
CA ALA A 42 33.76 -27.43 2.53
C ALA A 42 34.75 -28.60 2.53
N LYS A 43 34.43 -29.69 3.24
CA LYS A 43 35.24 -30.93 3.26
C LYS A 43 35.34 -31.57 1.88
N ARG A 44 34.23 -31.65 1.14
CA ARG A 44 34.19 -32.21 -0.22
C ARG A 44 35.07 -31.44 -1.20
N ILE A 45 35.03 -30.11 -1.15
CA ILE A 45 35.82 -29.25 -2.06
C ILE A 45 37.24 -28.93 -1.53
N LYS A 46 37.59 -29.41 -0.33
CA LYS A 46 38.85 -29.14 0.37
C LYS A 46 39.21 -27.65 0.44
N LYS A 47 38.20 -26.78 0.62
CA LYS A 47 38.36 -25.33 0.75
C LYS A 47 37.43 -24.80 1.83
N ASP A 48 37.90 -23.80 2.57
CA ASP A 48 37.11 -23.07 3.56
C ASP A 48 36.77 -21.65 3.07
N LEU A 49 35.73 -21.07 3.65
CA LEU A 49 35.33 -19.69 3.41
C LEU A 49 36.17 -18.74 4.26
N VAL A 50 37.08 -18.02 3.61
CA VAL A 50 37.90 -16.99 4.24
C VAL A 50 37.09 -15.70 4.35
N ILE A 51 36.92 -15.20 5.57
CA ILE A 51 36.16 -13.98 5.86
C ILE A 51 37.10 -12.94 6.48
N HIS A 52 37.40 -11.89 5.70
CA HIS A 52 38.11 -10.70 6.14
C HIS A 52 37.10 -9.69 6.72
N SER A 53 37.51 -8.96 7.76
CA SER A 53 36.67 -7.93 8.39
C SER A 53 37.59 -6.92 9.03
N ASP A 54 37.54 -5.69 8.53
CA ASP A 54 38.37 -4.58 8.98
C ASP A 54 37.49 -3.38 9.31
N TYR A 55 38.01 -2.50 10.16
CA TYR A 55 37.36 -1.26 10.57
C TYR A 55 38.29 -0.10 10.27
N THR A 56 37.73 1.03 9.84
CA THR A 56 38.53 2.24 9.61
C THR A 56 37.77 3.48 10.01
N GLN A 57 38.47 4.44 10.60
CA GLN A 57 37.97 5.79 10.83
C GLN A 57 38.49 6.80 9.81
N ASP A 58 39.53 6.45 9.05
CA ASP A 58 40.14 7.33 8.04
C ASP A 58 39.19 7.56 6.86
N PRO A 59 38.78 8.82 6.59
CA PRO A 59 37.93 9.17 5.47
C PRO A 59 38.46 8.71 4.10
N LYS A 60 39.78 8.75 3.87
CA LYS A 60 40.38 8.32 2.60
C LYS A 60 40.19 6.82 2.38
N LEU A 61 40.42 6.03 3.43
CA LEU A 61 40.19 4.58 3.39
C LEU A 61 38.71 4.24 3.26
N LYS A 62 37.81 4.98 3.92
CA LYS A 62 36.35 4.82 3.74
C LYS A 62 35.96 4.98 2.27
N MET A 63 36.39 6.07 1.62
CA MET A 63 36.13 6.29 0.19
C MET A 63 36.73 5.20 -0.69
N ARG A 64 37.95 4.75 -0.40
CA ARG A 64 38.59 3.64 -1.13
C ARG A 64 37.79 2.34 -1.01
N TRP A 65 37.32 1.99 0.19
CA TRP A 65 36.53 0.78 0.42
C TRP A 65 35.18 0.85 -0.30
N ILE A 66 34.50 2.00 -0.24
CA ILE A 66 33.24 2.25 -0.98
C ILE A 66 33.48 2.06 -2.48
N SER A 67 34.50 2.71 -3.04
CA SER A 67 34.83 2.58 -4.46
C SER A 67 35.16 1.15 -4.85
N TYR A 68 35.84 0.38 -3.99
CA TYR A 68 36.18 -1.02 -4.27
C TYR A 68 34.96 -1.95 -4.22
N VAL A 69 34.06 -1.74 -3.25
CA VAL A 69 32.81 -2.53 -3.10
C VAL A 69 31.82 -2.22 -4.22
N THR A 70 31.74 -0.96 -4.65
CA THR A 70 30.84 -0.50 -5.71
C THR A 70 31.43 -0.66 -7.11
N LYS A 71 32.69 -1.07 -7.23
CA LYS A 71 33.34 -1.35 -8.52
C LYS A 71 32.69 -2.58 -9.17
N ALA A 72 32.15 -2.41 -10.38
CA ALA A 72 31.68 -3.53 -11.18
C ALA A 72 32.86 -4.48 -11.48
N SER A 73 32.78 -5.71 -10.97
CA SER A 73 33.82 -6.75 -11.09
C SER A 73 33.83 -7.43 -12.47
N PHE A 74 32.93 -7.05 -13.36
CA PHE A 74 32.73 -7.70 -14.65
C PHE A 74 33.60 -7.05 -15.73
N THR A 75 34.86 -7.44 -15.79
CA THR A 75 35.81 -6.92 -16.79
C THR A 75 35.96 -7.80 -18.03
N ASP A 76 35.51 -9.06 -17.97
CA ASP A 76 35.61 -9.99 -19.09
C ASP A 76 34.34 -10.01 -19.94
N LYS A 77 34.42 -9.40 -21.12
CA LYS A 77 33.32 -9.31 -22.08
C LYS A 77 33.04 -10.62 -22.83
N SER A 78 33.97 -11.56 -22.82
CA SER A 78 33.86 -12.80 -23.60
C SER A 78 32.86 -13.79 -23.01
N TRP A 79 32.57 -13.67 -21.71
CA TRP A 79 31.69 -14.58 -21.00
C TRP A 79 30.19 -14.30 -21.26
N ASP A 80 29.77 -13.03 -21.18
CA ASP A 80 28.42 -12.59 -21.50
C ASP A 80 28.47 -11.12 -21.93
N ARG A 81 28.44 -10.90 -23.26
CA ARG A 81 28.65 -9.57 -23.84
C ARG A 81 27.49 -8.61 -23.53
N PRO A 82 26.21 -9.01 -23.66
CA PRO A 82 25.08 -8.19 -23.21
C PRO A 82 25.16 -7.79 -21.74
N LEU A 83 25.48 -8.72 -20.83
CA LEU A 83 25.60 -8.44 -19.40
C LEU A 83 26.82 -7.55 -19.10
N ALA A 84 27.97 -7.81 -19.74
CA ALA A 84 29.17 -7.00 -19.59
C ALA A 84 28.96 -5.56 -20.05
N ASP A 85 28.25 -5.34 -21.16
CA ASP A 85 27.92 -4.01 -21.65
C ASP A 85 26.89 -3.30 -20.77
N ALA A 86 25.92 -4.03 -20.20
CA ALA A 86 24.99 -3.50 -19.21
C ALA A 86 25.67 -3.12 -17.88
N LEU A 87 26.70 -3.86 -17.47
CA LEU A 87 27.49 -3.62 -16.26
C LEU A 87 28.62 -2.60 -16.46
N LYS A 88 29.00 -2.30 -17.71
CA LYS A 88 30.04 -1.33 -18.03
C LYS A 88 29.57 0.08 -17.69
N GLY A 89 30.08 0.62 -16.58
CA GLY A 89 29.64 1.92 -16.05
C GLY A 89 28.46 1.82 -15.08
N PHE A 90 28.00 0.60 -14.77
CA PHE A 90 27.02 0.36 -13.74
C PHE A 90 27.68 0.50 -12.36
N HIS A 91 27.32 1.57 -11.67
CA HIS A 91 27.67 1.76 -10.27
C HIS A 91 26.57 1.15 -9.40
N ASN A 92 26.90 0.13 -8.60
CA ASN A 92 25.97 -0.55 -7.69
C ASN A 92 25.28 0.39 -6.67
N GLY A 93 25.80 1.61 -6.52
CA GLY A 93 25.10 2.73 -5.90
C GLY A 93 25.02 3.87 -6.90
N CYS A 94 23.81 4.30 -7.24
CA CYS A 94 23.61 5.57 -7.93
C CYS A 94 24.30 6.66 -7.11
N PHE A 95 25.21 7.42 -7.71
CA PHE A 95 25.62 8.70 -7.14
C PHE A 95 24.33 9.52 -6.99
N ALA A 96 23.94 9.83 -5.75
CA ALA A 96 22.98 10.91 -5.51
C ALA A 96 23.50 12.10 -6.31
N GLY A 97 22.68 12.65 -7.21
CA GLY A 97 23.11 13.75 -8.06
C GLY A 97 23.65 14.93 -7.25
N PHE A 98 24.10 15.97 -7.93
CA PHE A 98 24.35 17.24 -7.24
C PHE A 98 23.06 17.72 -6.59
N TRP A 99 23.12 18.29 -5.37
CA TRP A 99 21.96 18.81 -4.64
C TRP A 99 21.13 19.82 -5.45
N ASN A 100 21.77 20.51 -6.40
CA ASN A 100 21.17 21.49 -7.29
C ASN A 100 20.86 20.95 -8.70
N GLY A 101 21.01 19.64 -8.93
CA GLY A 101 20.76 19.01 -10.22
C GLY A 101 19.34 18.47 -10.32
N ASP A 102 18.87 18.27 -11.55
CA ASP A 102 17.56 17.67 -11.80
C ASP A 102 17.43 16.28 -11.14
N PRO A 103 16.24 15.91 -10.63
CA PRO A 103 16.02 14.61 -10.00
C PRO A 103 16.34 13.47 -10.97
N LYS A 104 17.45 12.77 -10.74
CA LYS A 104 17.88 11.63 -11.58
C LYS A 104 17.01 10.38 -11.43
N TRP A 105 16.21 10.34 -10.38
CA TRP A 105 15.25 9.29 -10.14
C TRP A 105 13.89 9.93 -9.90
N LYS A 106 12.91 9.47 -10.66
CA LYS A 106 11.49 9.72 -10.43
C LYS A 106 10.88 8.34 -10.27
N LEU A 107 10.05 8.14 -9.25
CA LEU A 107 9.11 7.02 -9.27
C LEU A 107 8.27 7.21 -10.54
N THR A 108 8.62 6.49 -11.60
CA THR A 108 7.72 6.30 -12.74
C THR A 108 6.44 5.79 -12.12
N GLY A 109 5.33 6.51 -12.32
CA GLY A 109 4.07 6.38 -11.57
C GLY A 109 3.31 5.05 -11.75
N THR A 110 4.02 3.95 -11.98
CA THR A 110 3.53 2.58 -12.07
C THR A 110 3.24 1.95 -10.71
N ASP A 111 3.84 2.44 -9.62
CA ASP A 111 3.40 2.09 -8.27
C ASP A 111 2.11 2.85 -7.94
N LYS A 112 0.99 2.38 -8.51
CA LYS A 112 -0.37 2.90 -8.25
C LYS A 112 -0.63 3.17 -6.77
N LYS A 113 -0.03 2.36 -5.88
CA LYS A 113 -0.06 2.50 -4.42
C LYS A 113 0.37 3.87 -3.90
N PHE A 114 1.34 4.54 -4.54
CA PHE A 114 1.87 5.83 -4.05
C PHE A 114 1.25 7.05 -4.71
N ASN A 115 0.38 6.88 -5.71
CA ASN A 115 -0.31 8.00 -6.37
C ASN A 115 -1.25 8.75 -5.41
N ALA A 116 -1.85 8.04 -4.46
CA ALA A 116 -2.64 8.64 -3.38
C ALA A 116 -1.76 9.55 -2.50
N LEU A 117 -0.58 9.08 -2.10
CA LEU A 117 0.37 9.81 -1.28
C LEU A 117 0.90 11.08 -1.98
N LEU A 118 1.14 11.01 -3.30
CA LEU A 118 1.54 12.18 -4.10
C LEU A 118 0.50 13.30 -4.08
N LYS A 119 -0.79 12.98 -4.02
CA LYS A 119 -1.86 13.98 -3.90
C LYS A 119 -1.86 14.60 -2.51
N VAL A 120 -1.72 13.78 -1.46
CA VAL A 120 -1.64 14.26 -0.07
C VAL A 120 -0.46 15.21 0.13
N MET A 121 0.71 14.88 -0.42
CA MET A 121 1.91 15.74 -0.37
C MET A 121 1.67 17.10 -1.06
N LYS A 122 0.81 17.17 -2.07
CA LYS A 122 0.41 18.40 -2.75
C LYS A 122 -0.74 19.14 -2.05
N GLY A 123 -1.18 18.68 -0.88
CA GLY A 123 -2.33 19.25 -0.16
C GLY A 123 -3.68 18.90 -0.80
N LEU A 124 -3.75 17.83 -1.59
CA LEU A 124 -4.97 17.38 -2.26
C LEU A 124 -5.46 16.05 -1.67
N HIS A 125 -6.78 15.90 -1.58
CA HIS A 125 -7.42 14.69 -1.09
C HIS A 125 -7.10 13.50 -2.03
N PRO A 126 -6.68 12.34 -1.51
CA PRO A 126 -6.12 11.25 -2.31
C PRO A 126 -7.11 10.64 -3.31
N VAL A 127 -8.40 10.63 -2.99
CA VAL A 127 -9.46 10.11 -3.88
C VAL A 127 -10.00 11.23 -4.77
N SER A 128 -10.74 12.17 -4.18
CA SER A 128 -11.44 13.26 -4.88
C SER A 128 -10.54 14.34 -5.52
N GLY A 129 -9.29 14.50 -5.10
CA GLY A 129 -8.38 15.52 -5.63
C GLY A 129 -8.67 16.97 -5.20
N LYS A 130 -9.67 17.19 -4.33
CA LYS A 130 -9.99 18.53 -3.78
C LYS A 130 -8.94 18.96 -2.74
N PRO A 131 -8.70 20.26 -2.51
CA PRO A 131 -7.81 20.73 -1.45
C PRO A 131 -8.20 20.15 -0.08
N VAL A 132 -7.20 19.70 0.69
CA VAL A 132 -7.40 19.17 2.04
C VAL A 132 -7.64 20.32 3.01
N VAL A 133 -8.76 20.26 3.74
CA VAL A 133 -9.05 21.16 4.86
C VAL A 133 -8.74 20.44 6.15
N TRP A 134 -7.70 20.88 6.85
CA TRP A 134 -7.30 20.30 8.14
C TRP A 134 -8.24 20.77 9.24
N LYS A 135 -9.13 19.88 9.69
CA LYS A 135 -9.86 20.09 10.94
C LYS A 135 -8.90 19.82 12.10
N LYS A 136 -8.94 20.66 13.13
CA LYS A 136 -8.05 20.58 14.31
C LYS A 136 -8.44 19.58 15.43
N PRO A 137 -9.61 18.90 15.48
CA PRO A 137 -9.90 18.04 16.60
C PRO A 137 -8.99 16.80 16.54
N THR A 138 -8.34 16.49 17.66
CA THR A 138 -7.60 15.25 17.84
C THR A 138 -8.59 14.14 18.19
N ILE A 139 -8.47 13.01 17.50
CA ILE A 139 -9.27 11.81 17.74
C ILE A 139 -8.33 10.74 18.30
N PRO A 140 -8.68 10.06 19.41
CA PRO A 140 -7.93 8.92 19.90
C PRO A 140 -7.71 7.87 18.80
N TRP A 141 -6.46 7.40 18.64
CA TRP A 141 -6.09 6.43 17.60
C TRP A 141 -6.93 5.15 17.64
N VAL A 142 -7.31 4.70 18.84
CA VAL A 142 -8.16 3.51 19.03
C VAL A 142 -9.54 3.65 18.37
N LEU A 143 -10.14 4.84 18.43
CA LEU A 143 -11.43 5.10 17.77
C LEU A 143 -11.29 5.11 16.25
N LEU A 144 -10.17 5.62 15.73
CA LEU A 144 -9.91 5.60 14.30
C LEU A 144 -9.73 4.17 13.77
N LEU A 145 -9.08 3.29 14.53
CA LEU A 145 -8.88 1.89 14.14
C LEU A 145 -10.20 1.11 14.06
N MET A 146 -11.21 1.48 14.85
CA MET A 146 -12.54 0.86 14.80
C MET A 146 -13.26 1.10 13.47
N GLU A 147 -12.89 2.16 12.75
CA GLU A 147 -13.44 2.50 11.42
C GLU A 147 -12.71 1.78 10.26
N GLU A 148 -11.88 0.78 10.57
CA GLU A 148 -11.14 -0.03 9.58
C GLU A 148 -10.40 0.79 8.49
N PRO A 149 -9.52 1.73 8.88
CA PRO A 149 -8.86 2.62 7.93
C PRO A 149 -7.89 1.87 7.02
N VAL A 150 -7.84 2.25 5.75
CA VAL A 150 -6.93 1.69 4.75
C VAL A 150 -5.60 2.44 4.76
N ASP A 151 -4.50 1.73 4.99
CA ASP A 151 -3.14 2.29 4.91
C ASP A 151 -2.79 2.66 3.46
N ILE A 152 -2.46 3.94 3.24
CA ILE A 152 -2.04 4.48 1.93
C ILE A 152 -0.54 4.86 1.91
N GLY A 153 0.21 4.47 2.95
CA GLY A 153 1.65 4.63 3.10
C GLY A 153 2.05 5.91 3.86
N GLY A 154 3.28 5.91 4.39
CA GLY A 154 3.86 7.09 5.04
C GLY A 154 3.07 7.59 6.24
N TRP A 155 2.43 6.68 6.99
CA TRP A 155 1.54 6.97 8.13
C TRP A 155 0.24 7.72 7.76
N TRP A 156 -0.13 7.73 6.48
CA TRP A 156 -1.41 8.23 6.02
C TRP A 156 -2.42 7.09 5.88
N TYR A 157 -3.65 7.37 6.30
CA TYR A 157 -4.75 6.43 6.30
C TYR A 157 -5.97 7.04 5.61
N LEU A 158 -6.68 6.22 4.84
CA LEU A 158 -7.95 6.59 4.21
C LEU A 158 -9.09 5.88 4.95
N LEU A 159 -10.04 6.65 5.49
CA LEU A 159 -11.25 6.08 6.04
C LEU A 159 -12.14 5.53 4.92
N PRO A 160 -12.80 4.38 5.12
CA PRO A 160 -13.79 3.89 4.17
C PRO A 160 -14.91 4.93 3.99
N ASN A 161 -15.49 4.99 2.78
CA ASN A 161 -16.67 5.82 2.55
C ASN A 161 -17.80 5.38 3.48
N GLU A 162 -18.62 6.35 3.90
CA GLU A 162 -19.79 6.12 4.78
C GLU A 162 -20.57 4.88 4.31
N ARG A 163 -20.77 3.94 5.24
CA ARG A 163 -21.57 2.73 5.05
C ARG A 163 -22.95 3.16 4.54
N ALA A 164 -23.43 2.55 3.45
CA ALA A 164 -24.81 2.76 3.01
C ALA A 164 -25.77 2.56 4.20
N PRO A 165 -26.84 3.36 4.32
CA PRO A 165 -27.80 3.18 5.41
C PRO A 165 -28.28 1.72 5.41
N PRO A 166 -28.47 1.10 6.59
CA PRO A 166 -29.03 -0.24 6.66
C PRO A 166 -30.35 -0.26 5.89
N GLU A 167 -30.55 -1.26 5.03
CA GLU A 167 -31.82 -1.44 4.32
C GLU A 167 -32.95 -1.48 5.34
N GLU A 168 -33.83 -0.46 5.31
CA GLU A 168 -35.06 -0.47 6.10
C GLU A 168 -35.85 -1.72 5.73
N ARG A 169 -36.25 -2.51 6.73
CA ARG A 169 -37.25 -3.56 6.53
C ARG A 169 -38.50 -2.91 5.96
N LEU A 170 -38.88 -3.28 4.73
CA LEU A 170 -40.20 -2.96 4.18
C LEU A 170 -41.28 -3.49 5.13
N ASP A 171 -41.98 -2.58 5.79
CA ASP A 171 -43.13 -2.93 6.62
C ASP A 171 -44.36 -3.12 5.72
N LEU A 172 -44.70 -4.39 5.45
CA LEU A 172 -45.83 -4.79 4.61
C LEU A 172 -47.14 -4.93 5.41
N THR A 173 -47.16 -4.56 6.70
CA THR A 173 -48.35 -4.74 7.56
C THR A 173 -49.58 -3.92 7.15
N ASN A 174 -49.43 -2.92 6.26
CA ASN A 174 -50.54 -2.09 5.80
C ASN A 174 -51.36 -2.67 4.62
N LEU A 175 -51.10 -3.90 4.17
CA LEU A 175 -51.68 -4.43 2.93
C LEU A 175 -52.78 -5.48 3.09
N ILE A 176 -53.18 -5.90 4.31
CA ILE A 176 -54.03 -7.12 4.41
C ILE A 176 -55.44 -6.93 4.99
N GLU A 177 -55.79 -5.89 5.75
CA GLU A 177 -57.16 -5.82 6.29
C GLU A 177 -57.77 -4.42 6.15
N LEU A 178 -58.40 -4.17 5.00
CA LEU A 178 -59.42 -3.12 4.92
C LEU A 178 -60.60 -3.53 5.83
N PRO A 179 -61.28 -2.57 6.50
CA PRO A 179 -62.50 -2.85 7.25
C PRO A 179 -63.55 -3.56 6.38
N ASP A 180 -64.39 -4.41 6.96
CA ASP A 180 -65.41 -5.16 6.19
C ASP A 180 -66.44 -4.27 5.51
N ASP A 181 -66.70 -3.09 6.06
CA ASP A 181 -67.59 -2.07 5.50
C ASP A 181 -66.88 -1.12 4.50
N ASP A 182 -65.65 -1.43 4.08
CA ASP A 182 -64.93 -0.63 3.09
C ASP A 182 -65.51 -0.85 1.69
N ASP A 183 -66.00 0.22 1.08
CA ASP A 183 -66.67 0.20 -0.24
C ASP A 183 -65.76 -0.32 -1.36
N ARG A 184 -64.43 -0.35 -1.18
CA ARG A 184 -63.48 -0.97 -2.10
C ARG A 184 -63.55 -2.50 -2.14
N LYS A 185 -64.15 -3.15 -1.14
CA LYS A 185 -64.40 -4.60 -1.14
C LYS A 185 -65.58 -5.00 -2.03
N HIS A 186 -66.39 -4.07 -2.49
CA HIS A 186 -67.59 -4.37 -3.28
C HIS A 186 -67.35 -4.31 -4.81
N PRO A 187 -68.03 -5.15 -5.60
CA PRO A 187 -68.05 -5.05 -7.07
C PRO A 187 -68.42 -3.64 -7.56
N ASN A 188 -67.87 -3.24 -8.72
CA ASN A 188 -68.00 -1.88 -9.26
C ASN A 188 -69.44 -1.38 -9.40
N GLU A 189 -70.41 -2.26 -9.68
CA GLU A 189 -71.82 -1.87 -9.80
C GLU A 189 -72.40 -1.45 -8.45
N ILE A 190 -72.05 -2.14 -7.36
CA ILE A 190 -72.46 -1.78 -6.00
C ILE A 190 -71.82 -0.46 -5.57
N ARG A 191 -70.55 -0.23 -5.94
CA ARG A 191 -69.85 1.04 -5.65
C ARG A 191 -70.54 2.24 -6.30
N LYS A 192 -70.94 2.11 -7.56
CA LYS A 192 -71.70 3.16 -8.27
C LYS A 192 -73.08 3.39 -7.65
N GLU A 193 -73.73 2.34 -7.18
CA GLU A 193 -75.03 2.43 -6.48
C GLU A 193 -74.90 3.25 -5.18
N ILE A 194 -73.90 2.92 -4.36
CA ILE A 194 -73.61 3.61 -3.09
C ILE A 194 -73.29 5.08 -3.33
N GLU A 195 -72.48 5.38 -4.34
CA GLU A 195 -72.12 6.75 -4.70
C GLU A 195 -73.33 7.56 -5.17
N ARG A 196 -74.19 6.98 -6.02
CA ARG A 196 -75.47 7.59 -6.44
C ARG A 196 -76.38 7.86 -5.25
N HIS A 197 -76.48 6.93 -4.31
CA HIS A 197 -77.32 7.11 -3.12
C HIS A 197 -76.79 8.21 -2.19
N ARG A 198 -75.47 8.29 -2.00
CA ARG A 198 -74.81 9.37 -1.23
C ARG A 198 -75.06 10.74 -1.88
N GLU A 199 -74.97 10.82 -3.21
CA GLU A 199 -75.24 12.05 -3.95
C GLU A 199 -76.71 12.50 -3.82
N LEU A 200 -77.66 11.56 -3.91
CA LEU A 200 -79.08 11.86 -3.73
C LEU A 200 -79.41 12.33 -2.31
N LEU A 201 -78.80 11.74 -1.28
CA LEU A 201 -78.96 12.16 0.10
C LEU A 201 -78.39 13.57 0.32
N SER A 202 -77.18 13.85 -0.17
CA SER A 202 -76.56 15.18 -0.10
C SER A 202 -77.44 16.24 -0.76
N ARG A 203 -77.97 15.97 -1.96
CA ARG A 203 -78.86 16.92 -2.65
C ARG A 203 -80.18 17.15 -1.90
N ARG A 204 -80.67 16.16 -1.15
CA ARG A 204 -81.88 16.27 -0.34
C ARG A 204 -81.63 17.09 0.92
N GLU A 205 -80.50 16.87 1.59
CA GLU A 205 -80.07 17.68 2.73
C GLU A 205 -79.87 19.15 2.32
N ASP A 206 -79.26 19.39 1.16
CA ASP A 206 -79.08 20.74 0.61
C ASP A 206 -80.43 21.44 0.31
N TYR A 207 -81.46 20.68 -0.10
CA TYR A 207 -82.81 21.21 -0.35
C TYR A 207 -83.58 21.51 0.95
N GLU A 208 -83.47 20.64 1.96
CA GLU A 208 -84.10 20.86 3.28
C GLU A 208 -83.45 22.01 4.06
N PHE A 209 -82.17 22.31 3.83
CA PHE A 209 -81.50 23.48 4.41
C PHE A 209 -81.84 24.82 3.72
N ALA A 210 -82.42 24.78 2.51
CA ALA A 210 -82.73 25.96 1.69
C ALA A 210 -84.22 26.35 1.66
N SER A 211 -85.08 25.66 2.43
CA SER A 211 -86.54 25.87 2.53
C SER A 211 -86.91 26.54 3.86
#